data_AF-A0A8J5WMS3-F1
#
_entry.id   AF-A0A8J5WMS3-F1
#
_cell.length_a   1.000
_cell.length_b   1.000
_cell.length_c   1.000
_cell.angle_alpha   90.00
_cell.angle_beta   90.00
_cell.angle_gamma   90.00
#
_symmetry.space_group_name_H-M   'P 1'
#
loop_
_entity.id
_entity.type
_entity.pdbx_description
1 polymer ?
#
loop_
_entity_poly.entity_id
_entity_poly.type
_entity_poly.pdbx_seq_one_letter_code
_entity_poly.pdbx_strand_id
1 'polypeptide(L)'
;MYWDDKYGTHSVSAEVVAKMRDLVSTDAQNPVSNSFLLDDDLSIPFTTEEIAEEVPDIDMSNIEMPSSLRHVHSAQFLMQHLQTPYSLR
;
A
#
# COMPACT_ATOMS: atom_id res chain seq x y z
N MET A 1 -11.22 -22.07 19.72
CA MET A 1 -10.76 -22.63 18.44
C MET A 1 -11.37 -24.01 18.31
N TYR A 2 -12.20 -24.20 17.29
CA TYR A 2 -13.05 -25.37 17.00
C TYR A 2 -13.66 -26.04 18.24
N TRP A 3 -14.77 -25.47 18.67
CA TRP A 3 -15.59 -25.97 19.76
C TRP A 3 -16.92 -26.43 19.19
N ASP A 4 -17.39 -27.59 19.62
CA ASP A 4 -18.69 -28.10 19.25
C ASP A 4 -19.74 -27.57 20.23
N ASP A 5 -20.64 -26.71 19.75
CA ASP A 5 -21.65 -26.07 20.59
C ASP A 5 -22.73 -27.06 21.10
N LYS A 6 -22.87 -28.22 20.46
CA LYS A 6 -23.89 -29.22 20.79
C LYS A 6 -23.50 -30.12 21.95
N TYR A 7 -22.23 -30.46 22.04
CA TYR A 7 -21.68 -31.40 23.01
C TYR A 7 -20.63 -30.79 23.93
N GLY A 8 -20.20 -29.54 23.69
CA GLY A 8 -19.23 -28.84 24.53
C GLY A 8 -17.85 -29.49 24.50
N THR A 9 -17.44 -30.02 23.34
CA THR A 9 -16.16 -30.71 23.17
C THR A 9 -15.31 -30.02 22.10
N HIS A 10 -13.99 -30.25 22.15
CA HIS A 10 -13.12 -29.90 21.03
C HIS A 10 -13.50 -30.76 19.82
N SER A 11 -13.93 -30.11 18.73
CA SER A 11 -14.40 -30.81 17.53
C SER A 11 -13.28 -31.46 16.73
N VAL A 12 -12.02 -31.09 17.01
CA VAL A 12 -10.82 -31.55 16.28
C VAL A 12 -9.93 -32.36 17.21
N SER A 13 -9.45 -33.51 16.74
CA SER A 13 -8.56 -34.38 17.53
C SER A 13 -7.14 -33.80 17.65
N ALA A 14 -6.46 -34.15 18.74
CA ALA A 14 -5.09 -33.73 18.98
C ALA A 14 -4.11 -34.19 17.89
N GLU A 15 -4.36 -35.36 17.28
CA GLU A 15 -3.56 -35.90 16.17
C GLU A 15 -3.64 -35.01 14.93
N VAL A 16 -4.86 -34.57 14.57
CA VAL A 16 -5.06 -33.69 13.41
C VAL A 16 -4.39 -32.35 13.65
N VAL A 17 -4.52 -31.78 14.85
CA VAL A 17 -3.83 -30.53 15.24
C VAL A 17 -2.31 -30.70 15.20
N ALA A 18 -1.79 -31.84 15.67
CA ALA A 18 -0.36 -32.13 15.63
C ALA A 18 0.16 -32.21 14.19
N LYS A 19 -0.55 -32.92 13.32
CA LYS A 19 -0.22 -33.01 11.89
C LYS A 19 -0.23 -31.65 11.20
N MET A 20 -1.22 -30.79 11.51
CA MET A 20 -1.28 -29.42 10.96
C MET A 20 -0.08 -28.58 11.40
N ARG A 21 0.29 -28.64 12.69
CA ARG A 21 1.46 -27.92 13.21
C ARG A 21 2.75 -28.37 12.52
N ASP A 22 2.92 -29.67 12.31
CA ASP A 22 4.13 -30.22 11.69
C ASP A 22 4.24 -29.78 10.22
N LEU A 23 3.12 -29.74 9.48
CA LEU A 23 3.06 -29.20 8.12
C LEU A 23 3.45 -27.72 8.06
N VAL A 24 2.88 -26.88 8.93
CA VAL A 24 3.20 -25.44 9.00
C VAL A 24 4.67 -25.21 9.35
N SER A 25 5.19 -25.97 10.32
CA SER A 25 6.58 -25.84 10.76
C SER A 25 7.58 -26.27 9.69
N THR A 26 7.20 -27.21 8.81
CA THR A 26 8.04 -27.68 7.71
C THR A 26 8.06 -26.70 6.54
N ASP A 27 6.95 -26.01 6.28
CA ASP A 27 6.81 -25.01 5.20
C ASP A 27 7.38 -23.62 5.58
N ALA A 28 7.49 -23.33 6.88
CA ALA A 28 7.94 -22.03 7.43
C ALA A 28 9.47 -21.76 7.31
N GLN A 29 10.11 -22.14 6.20
CA GLN A 29 11.52 -21.80 5.90
C GLN A 29 11.73 -20.31 5.56
N ASN A 30 10.68 -19.48 5.58
CA ASN A 30 10.77 -18.04 5.37
C ASN A 30 10.64 -17.28 6.71
N PRO A 31 11.73 -16.66 7.22
CA PRO A 31 11.72 -15.97 8.53
C PRO A 31 10.86 -14.70 8.56
N VAL A 32 10.37 -14.21 7.43
CA VAL A 32 9.52 -13.00 7.34
C VAL A 32 8.06 -13.29 7.73
N SER A 33 7.62 -14.55 7.78
CA SER A 33 6.21 -14.95 7.97
C SER A 33 5.92 -15.72 9.27
N ASN A 34 6.77 -15.61 10.29
CA ASN A 34 6.59 -16.31 11.58
C ASN A 34 5.57 -15.66 12.54
N SER A 35 4.75 -14.72 12.05
CA SER A 35 3.69 -14.11 12.85
C SER A 35 2.35 -14.83 12.66
N PHE A 36 1.66 -15.13 13.78
CA PHE A 36 0.27 -15.59 13.75
C PHE A 36 -0.72 -14.46 13.47
N LEU A 37 -0.35 -13.23 13.84
CA LEU A 37 -1.15 -12.04 13.64
C LEU A 37 -0.71 -11.34 12.35
N LEU A 38 -1.68 -10.84 11.59
CA LEU A 38 -1.41 -9.94 10.48
C LEU A 38 -0.85 -8.62 11.04
N ASP A 39 0.10 -8.02 10.34
CA ASP A 39 0.59 -6.69 10.68
C ASP A 39 -0.53 -5.65 10.47
N ASP A 40 -0.64 -4.68 11.37
CA ASP A 40 -1.64 -3.61 11.28
C ASP A 40 -1.36 -2.64 10.11
N ASP A 41 -0.13 -2.64 9.59
CA ASP A 41 0.27 -1.84 8.43
C ASP A 41 0.09 -2.66 7.14
N LEU A 42 -1.15 -2.72 6.66
CA LEU A 42 -1.50 -3.33 5.39
C LEU A 42 -1.27 -2.39 4.19
N SER A 43 -0.46 -1.33 4.36
CA SER A 43 -0.17 -0.43 3.26
C SER A 43 0.54 -1.19 2.14
N ILE A 44 0.00 -1.07 0.93
CA ILE A 44 0.61 -1.63 -0.26
C ILE A 44 1.53 -0.52 -0.80
N PRO A 45 2.85 -0.75 -0.92
CA PRO A 45 3.74 0.25 -1.48
C PRO A 45 3.39 0.47 -2.95
N PHE A 46 3.25 1.73 -3.34
CA PHE A 46 3.06 2.14 -4.73
C PHE A 46 4.33 2.82 -5.25
N THR A 47 4.50 2.78 -6.55
CA THR A 47 5.59 3.41 -7.28
C THR A 47 5.18 4.78 -7.81
N THR A 48 6.17 5.61 -8.15
CA THR A 48 5.92 6.90 -8.81
C THR A 48 5.31 6.72 -10.20
N GLU A 49 5.66 5.63 -10.86
CA GLU A 49 5.15 5.25 -12.18
C GLU A 49 3.66 4.93 -12.11
N GLU A 50 3.23 4.13 -11.14
CA GLU A 50 1.80 3.80 -10.92
C GLU A 50 0.96 5.06 -10.63
N ILE A 51 1.51 6.05 -9.91
CA ILE A 51 0.83 7.33 -9.72
C ILE A 51 0.70 8.07 -11.05
N ALA A 52 1.79 8.13 -11.83
CA ALA A 52 1.82 8.88 -13.08
C ALA A 52 0.81 8.35 -14.11
N GLU A 53 0.54 7.04 -14.11
CA GLU A 53 -0.47 6.41 -14.97
C GLU A 53 -1.91 6.83 -14.60
N GLU A 54 -2.18 7.08 -13.32
CA GLU A 54 -3.50 7.48 -12.82
C GLU A 54 -3.73 9.01 -12.86
N VAL A 55 -2.69 9.81 -13.06
CA VAL A 55 -2.81 11.27 -13.15
C VAL A 55 -3.44 11.65 -14.51
N PRO A 56 -4.59 12.33 -14.52
CA PRO A 56 -5.20 12.77 -15.77
C PRO A 56 -4.32 13.80 -16.48
N ASP A 57 -4.39 13.82 -17.82
CA ASP A 57 -3.75 14.86 -18.62
C ASP A 57 -4.46 16.19 -18.38
N ILE A 58 -3.79 17.09 -17.64
CA ILE A 58 -4.33 18.41 -17.28
C ILE A 58 -3.58 19.47 -18.09
N ASP A 59 -4.33 20.22 -18.90
CA ASP A 59 -3.81 21.39 -19.58
C ASP A 59 -3.47 22.49 -18.56
N MET A 60 -2.18 22.73 -18.36
CA MET A 60 -1.67 23.76 -17.45
C MET A 60 -1.60 25.15 -18.08
N SER A 61 -1.92 25.30 -19.37
CA SER A 61 -1.79 26.58 -20.09
C SER A 61 -2.76 27.66 -19.59
N ASN A 62 -3.86 27.26 -18.95
CA ASN A 62 -4.92 28.15 -18.48
C ASN A 62 -4.92 28.35 -16.95
N ILE A 63 -3.85 27.97 -16.25
CA ILE A 63 -3.75 28.13 -14.79
C ILE A 63 -3.26 29.56 -14.46
N GLU A 64 -4.15 30.40 -13.90
CA GLU A 64 -3.79 31.72 -13.38
C GLU A 64 -3.26 31.64 -11.94
N MET A 65 -2.30 32.50 -11.58
CA MET A 65 -1.82 32.64 -10.21
C MET A 65 -2.96 33.08 -9.27
N PRO A 66 -3.22 32.34 -8.17
CA PRO A 66 -4.18 32.75 -7.16
C PRO A 66 -3.85 34.14 -6.60
N SER A 67 -4.86 34.99 -6.45
CA SER A 67 -4.71 36.37 -5.99
C SER A 67 -4.04 36.48 -4.62
N SER A 68 -4.26 35.49 -3.75
CA SER A 68 -3.63 35.37 -2.43
C SER A 68 -2.10 35.25 -2.50
N LEU A 69 -1.56 34.66 -3.56
CA LEU A 69 -0.12 34.41 -3.72
C LEU A 69 0.60 35.56 -4.43
N ARG A 70 -0.11 36.54 -5.01
CA ARG A 70 0.51 37.65 -5.78
C ARG A 70 1.49 38.50 -4.96
N HIS A 71 1.29 38.56 -3.64
CA HIS A 71 2.16 39.31 -2.72
C HIS A 71 3.34 38.46 -2.20
N VAL A 72 3.35 37.15 -2.47
CA VAL A 72 4.38 36.23 -2.00
C VAL A 72 5.50 36.18 -3.04
N HIS A 73 6.54 36.98 -2.82
CA HIS A 73 7.67 37.09 -3.76
C HIS A 73 8.34 35.73 -4.05
N SER A 74 8.40 34.83 -3.07
CA SER A 74 8.94 33.47 -3.26
C SER A 74 8.05 32.56 -4.10
N ALA A 75 6.80 32.95 -4.43
CA ALA A 75 5.88 32.17 -5.27
C ALA A 75 5.88 32.62 -6.74
N GLN A 76 6.64 33.66 -7.11
CA GLN A 76 6.70 34.17 -8.47
C GLN A 76 7.25 33.14 -9.49
N PHE A 77 8.02 32.13 -9.03
CA PHE A 77 8.51 31.05 -9.89
C PHE A 77 7.39 30.20 -10.49
N LEU A 78 6.20 30.16 -9.89
CA LEU A 78 5.04 29.42 -10.42
C LEU A 78 4.55 29.98 -11.77
N MET A 79 4.88 31.24 -12.07
CA MET A 79 4.57 31.89 -13.35
C MET A 79 5.67 31.69 -14.40
N GLN A 80 6.83 31.14 -14.00
CA GLN A 80 7.88 30.80 -14.95
C GLN A 80 7.45 29.52 -15.65
N HIS A 81 7.14 29.62 -16.94
CA HIS A 81 6.82 28.46 -17.76
C HIS A 81 7.99 27.48 -17.66
N LEU A 82 7.76 26.32 -17.03
CA LEU A 82 8.70 25.21 -17.07
C LEU A 82 8.88 24.89 -18.56
N GLN A 83 10.04 25.23 -19.13
CA GLN A 83 10.47 24.60 -20.39
C GLN A 83 10.58 23.13 -20.06
N THR A 84 9.56 22.35 -20.44
CA THR A 84 9.52 20.90 -20.28
C THR A 84 10.81 20.30 -20.85
N PRO A 85 11.70 19.69 -20.04
CA PRO A 85 12.91 19.08 -20.56
C PRO A 85 12.67 17.67 -21.16
N TYR A 86 11.42 17.19 -21.18
CA TYR A 86 11.08 15.85 -21.69
C TYR A 86 10.33 15.95 -23.01
N SER A 87 11.07 16.27 -24.08
CA SER A 87 10.70 15.82 -25.41
C SER A 87 11.16 14.37 -25.52
N LEU A 88 10.20 13.44 -25.59
CA LEU A 88 10.41 12.01 -25.84
C LEU A 88 11.48 11.79 -26.92
N ARG A 89 12.52 11.04 -26.58
CA ARG A 89 13.41 10.37 -27.53
C ARG A 89 13.25 8.86 -27.35
#